data_AF-A0A6I2XH11-F1
#
_entry.id   AF-A0A6I2XH11-F1
#
_cell.length_a   1.000
_cell.length_b   1.000
_cell.length_c   1.000
_cell.angle_alpha   90.00
_cell.angle_beta   90.00
_cell.angle_gamma   90.00
#
_symmetry.space_group_name_H-M   'P 1'
#
loop_
_entity.id
_entity.type
_entity.pdbx_description
1 polymer ?
#
loop_
_entity_poly.entity_id
_entity_poly.type
_entity_poly.pdbx_seq_one_letter_code
_entity_poly.pdbx_strand_id
1 'polypeptide(L)'
;MFTPGSKYLIAITGLSAVSFALYMLLVHPSAIGAVALIGLLAATSLLTGITLFTRDGHASEGQTSAAALDTPTPSMWPLVGAAGFALLLVGTITTPIVFIFGIVAMLAALVEWTVQAWSERSSADVAYNAQIRQRILNPIEYPILAAVGIAVIIFSFSRVMLAINKDAGAIIFIAAAAAISLVGVLISVRPQLKKSIVGTIAVVAALGLVGAGIAGMGVGMREELVVAAQEDHYAHKECGAEKSEHFDKGVSETISATSGADATIELIDGKLTAHAQGIEGLQDSITVRRSNPINIIFRNKDAGEFRLSAYLGKTKVADGVSEDLITCTQLLPQGAEQWLTFTIAKPSVSGEPYTLSIPGLAGQSVEVVVP
;
A
#
# COMPACT_ATOMS: atom_id res chain seq x y z
N MET A 1 53.00 15.00 26.48
CA MET A 1 53.39 13.65 26.93
C MET A 1 52.46 12.64 26.27
N PHE A 2 52.98 11.51 25.77
CA PHE A 2 52.16 10.47 25.13
C PHE A 2 51.40 9.65 26.18
N THR A 3 50.10 9.45 25.94
CA THR A 3 49.23 8.65 26.80
C THR A 3 49.54 7.15 26.61
N PRO A 4 49.27 6.27 27.59
CA PRO A 4 49.39 4.83 27.38
C PRO A 4 48.61 4.37 26.15
N GLY A 5 47.39 4.89 25.94
CA GLY A 5 46.57 4.59 24.78
C GLY A 5 47.19 5.04 23.45
N SER A 6 47.73 6.26 23.38
CA SER A 6 48.34 6.77 22.14
C SER A 6 49.63 6.04 21.79
N LYS A 7 50.39 5.53 22.77
CA LYS A 7 51.56 4.68 22.52
C LYS A 7 51.20 3.39 21.78
N TYR A 8 50.10 2.72 22.17
CA TYR A 8 49.63 1.51 21.49
C TYR A 8 49.21 1.81 20.05
N LEU A 9 48.45 2.88 19.82
CA LEU A 9 48.00 3.25 18.48
C LEU A 9 49.15 3.66 17.57
N ILE A 10 50.13 4.42 18.07
CA ILE A 10 51.36 4.75 17.33
C ILE A 10 52.12 3.47 16.93
N ALA A 11 52.22 2.48 17.83
CA ALA A 11 52.88 1.22 17.53
C ALA A 11 52.14 0.41 16.45
N ILE A 12 50.81 0.35 16.51
CA ILE A 12 49.97 -0.33 15.51
C ILE A 12 50.06 0.36 14.14
N THR A 13 50.03 1.70 14.11
CA THR A 13 50.23 2.48 12.87
C THR A 13 51.60 2.21 12.27
N GLY A 14 52.66 2.19 13.09
CA GLY A 14 54.01 1.84 12.64
C GLY A 14 54.11 0.43 12.07
N LEU A 15 53.52 -0.56 12.75
CA LEU A 15 53.47 -1.94 12.28
C LEU A 15 52.69 -2.07 10.96
N SER A 16 51.58 -1.34 10.80
CA SER A 16 50.79 -1.31 9.57
C SER A 16 51.57 -0.70 8.41
N ALA A 17 52.35 0.36 8.66
CA ALA A 17 53.20 1.00 7.64
C ALA A 17 54.31 0.07 7.16
N VAL A 18 54.99 -0.60 8.10
CA VAL A 18 56.03 -1.59 7.77
C VAL A 18 55.43 -2.76 7.00
N SER A 19 54.29 -3.28 7.43
CA SER A 19 53.60 -4.39 6.76
C SER A 19 53.18 -4.03 5.32
N PHE A 20 52.66 -2.82 5.11
CA PHE A 20 52.33 -2.32 3.76
C PHE A 20 53.57 -2.20 2.87
N ALA A 21 54.66 -1.62 3.38
CA ALA A 21 55.90 -1.46 2.63
C ALA A 21 56.52 -2.81 2.25
N LEU A 22 56.55 -3.77 3.18
CA LEU A 22 57.04 -5.13 2.94
C LEU A 22 56.15 -5.87 1.94
N TYR A 23 54.83 -5.72 2.02
CA TYR A 23 53.90 -6.33 1.07
C TYR A 23 54.12 -5.83 -0.35
N MET A 24 54.25 -4.50 -0.53
CA MET A 24 54.52 -3.89 -1.85
C MET A 24 55.88 -4.29 -2.43
N LEU A 25 56.84 -4.66 -1.59
CA LEU A 25 58.19 -5.04 -2.00
C LEU A 25 58.31 -6.55 -2.31
N LEU A 26 57.68 -7.40 -1.50
CA LEU A 26 57.86 -8.87 -1.53
C LEU A 26 56.78 -9.59 -2.34
N VAL A 27 55.57 -9.05 -2.38
CA VAL A 27 54.42 -9.65 -3.08
C VAL A 27 54.19 -8.81 -4.33
N HIS A 28 54.24 -9.45 -5.52
CA HIS A 28 53.87 -8.78 -6.77
C HIS A 28 52.54 -8.02 -6.61
N PRO A 29 52.36 -6.86 -7.29
CA PRO A 29 51.31 -5.88 -7.02
C PRO A 29 49.91 -6.45 -7.32
N SER A 30 49.41 -7.29 -6.42
CA SER A 30 48.02 -7.70 -6.38
C SER A 30 47.27 -6.56 -5.70
N ALA A 31 46.36 -5.94 -6.46
CA ALA A 31 45.65 -4.73 -6.03
C ALA A 31 44.92 -4.91 -4.69
N ILE A 32 44.44 -6.12 -4.39
CA ILE A 32 43.56 -6.35 -3.23
C ILE A 32 44.30 -6.27 -1.89
N GLY A 33 45.47 -6.92 -1.75
CA GLY A 33 46.20 -6.91 -0.47
C GLY A 33 46.86 -5.56 -0.17
N ALA A 34 47.34 -4.87 -1.21
CA ALA A 34 47.87 -3.51 -1.08
C ALA A 34 46.76 -2.53 -0.65
N VAL A 35 45.56 -2.63 -1.25
CA VAL A 35 44.39 -1.80 -0.89
C VAL A 35 43.92 -2.06 0.54
N ALA A 36 43.94 -3.32 1.00
CA ALA A 36 43.59 -3.64 2.39
C ALA A 36 44.59 -3.05 3.40
N LEU A 37 45.89 -3.19 3.14
CA LEU A 37 46.94 -2.72 4.05
C LEU A 37 47.06 -1.19 4.08
N ILE A 38 46.91 -0.51 2.94
CA ILE A 38 46.86 0.96 2.93
C ILE A 38 45.60 1.49 3.62
N GLY A 39 44.46 0.79 3.50
CA GLY A 39 43.23 1.11 4.23
C GLY A 39 43.41 0.98 5.75
N LEU A 40 44.04 -0.11 6.21
CA LEU A 40 44.37 -0.30 7.63
C LEU A 40 45.35 0.78 8.12
N LEU A 41 46.37 1.12 7.34
CA LEU A 41 47.30 2.19 7.65
C LEU A 41 46.58 3.54 7.77
N ALA A 42 45.69 3.88 6.84
CA ALA A 42 44.92 5.11 6.88
C ALA A 42 44.00 5.17 8.10
N ALA A 43 43.27 4.08 8.40
CA ALA A 43 42.37 4.01 9.55
C ALA A 43 43.12 4.14 10.88
N THR A 44 44.21 3.39 11.05
CA THR A 44 45.02 3.46 12.28
C THR A 44 45.71 4.81 12.43
N SER A 45 46.19 5.42 11.33
CA SER A 45 46.77 6.77 11.36
C SER A 45 45.75 7.83 11.76
N LEU A 46 44.51 7.74 11.26
CA LEU A 46 43.42 8.64 11.64
C LEU A 46 43.09 8.51 13.14
N LEU A 47 42.94 7.29 13.65
CA LEU A 47 42.69 7.04 15.08
C LEU A 47 43.86 7.53 15.95
N THR A 48 45.10 7.30 15.54
CA THR A 48 46.29 7.84 16.19
C THR A 48 46.27 9.37 16.21
N GLY A 49 45.95 10.02 15.10
CA GLY A 49 45.82 11.47 15.01
C GLY A 49 44.75 12.04 15.94
N ILE A 50 43.56 11.43 15.96
CA ILE A 50 42.45 11.85 16.84
C ILE A 50 42.85 11.72 18.30
N THR A 51 43.43 10.59 18.72
CA THR A 51 43.81 10.39 20.13
C THR A 51 44.94 11.32 20.58
N LEU A 52 45.87 11.67 19.69
CA LEU A 52 46.90 12.66 19.96
C LEU A 52 46.33 14.08 20.08
N PHE A 53 45.29 14.39 19.29
CA PHE A 53 44.63 15.68 19.29
C PHE A 53 43.71 15.87 20.50
N THR A 54 42.83 14.92 20.78
CA THR A 54 41.84 15.01 21.87
C THR A 54 42.46 14.77 23.23
N ARG A 55 43.55 13.98 23.30
CA ARG A 55 44.17 13.53 24.57
C ARG A 55 43.19 12.84 25.53
N ASP A 56 42.00 12.46 25.05
CA ASP A 56 40.94 11.86 25.85
C ASP A 56 41.30 10.42 26.25
N GLY A 57 40.96 10.04 27.48
CA GLY A 57 41.19 8.70 28.03
C GLY A 57 42.15 8.61 29.22
N HIS A 58 42.58 9.74 29.79
CA HIS A 58 43.33 9.76 31.03
C HIS A 58 42.43 10.05 32.23
N ALA A 59 42.12 9.02 33.02
CA ALA A 59 41.92 9.24 34.44
C ALA A 59 43.31 9.41 35.07
N SER A 60 43.56 10.53 35.75
CA SER A 60 44.71 10.64 36.65
C SER A 60 44.57 9.53 37.69
N GLU A 61 45.55 8.62 37.79
CA GLU A 61 45.59 7.69 38.91
C GLU A 61 45.48 8.50 40.23
N GLY A 62 44.44 8.22 41.01
CA GLY A 62 44.15 8.92 42.27
C GLY A 62 43.02 9.96 42.25
N GLN A 63 42.46 10.32 41.08
CA GLN A 63 41.18 11.04 41.05
C GLN A 63 40.04 10.05 40.87
N THR A 64 39.34 9.72 41.96
CA THR A 64 37.94 9.30 41.90
C THR A 64 37.11 10.51 41.48
N SER A 65 37.20 10.88 40.19
CA SER A 65 36.36 11.90 39.60
C SER A 65 34.90 11.51 39.87
N ALA A 66 34.07 12.43 40.34
CA ALA A 66 32.64 12.16 40.59
C ALA A 66 31.93 11.56 39.35
N ALA A 67 32.44 11.81 38.14
CA ALA A 67 32.00 11.20 36.89
C ALA A 67 32.20 9.67 36.77
N ALA A 68 32.99 9.05 37.66
CA ALA A 68 33.18 7.59 37.71
C ALA A 68 32.10 6.87 38.54
N LEU A 69 31.20 7.61 39.19
CA LEU A 69 30.15 7.04 40.05
C LEU A 69 28.78 6.93 39.37
N ASP A 70 28.53 7.70 38.30
CA ASP A 70 27.26 7.63 37.58
C ASP A 70 27.31 6.56 36.48
N THR A 71 26.60 5.46 36.74
CA THR A 71 26.36 4.42 35.73
C THR A 71 25.45 4.97 34.62
N PRO A 72 25.81 4.81 33.34
CA PRO A 72 24.96 5.21 32.22
C PRO A 72 23.55 4.60 32.34
N THR A 73 22.54 5.36 31.96
CA THR A 73 21.16 4.88 31.95
C THR A 73 21.05 3.69 30.99
N PRO A 74 20.34 2.61 31.34
CA PRO A 74 20.07 1.55 30.38
C PRO A 74 19.40 2.12 29.13
N SER A 75 19.96 1.83 27.95
CA SER A 75 19.46 2.28 26.65
C SER A 75 19.03 1.08 25.80
N MET A 76 17.83 1.14 25.26
CA MET A 76 17.31 0.13 24.34
C MET A 76 17.72 0.36 22.88
N TRP A 77 18.25 1.55 22.55
CA TRP A 77 18.56 1.93 21.17
C TRP A 77 19.64 1.07 20.49
N PRO A 78 20.68 0.54 21.17
CA PRO A 78 21.59 -0.42 20.56
C PRO A 78 20.89 -1.69 20.07
N LEU A 79 19.89 -2.17 20.81
CA LEU A 79 19.08 -3.31 20.41
C LEU A 79 18.21 -2.97 19.19
N VAL A 80 17.60 -1.78 19.18
CA VAL A 80 16.83 -1.28 18.02
C VAL A 80 17.72 -1.12 16.79
N GLY A 81 18.94 -0.61 16.96
CA GLY A 81 19.92 -0.48 15.87
C GLY A 81 20.34 -1.82 15.30
N ALA A 82 20.58 -2.82 16.16
CA ALA A 82 20.88 -4.19 15.72
C ALA A 82 19.71 -4.83 14.97
N ALA A 83 18.48 -4.67 15.47
CA ALA A 83 17.28 -5.14 14.79
C ALA A 83 17.06 -4.42 13.45
N GLY A 84 17.30 -3.11 13.39
CA GLY A 84 17.23 -2.31 12.18
C GLY A 84 18.26 -2.76 11.14
N PHE A 85 19.49 -3.05 11.56
CA PHE A 85 20.52 -3.61 10.67
C PHE A 85 20.14 -4.98 10.14
N ALA A 86 19.60 -5.86 11.00
CA ALA A 86 19.08 -7.16 10.56
C ALA A 86 17.94 -7.01 9.53
N LEU A 87 16.99 -6.12 9.78
CA LEU A 87 15.90 -5.81 8.84
C LEU A 87 16.43 -5.24 7.52
N LEU A 88 17.44 -4.37 7.57
CA LEU A 88 18.08 -3.81 6.38
C LEU A 88 18.68 -4.93 5.53
N LEU A 89 19.43 -5.86 6.13
CA LEU A 89 19.99 -7.03 5.43
C LEU A 89 18.92 -7.98 4.89
N VAL A 90 17.84 -8.22 5.63
CA VAL A 90 16.71 -9.04 5.13
C VAL A 90 16.00 -8.33 3.98
N GLY A 91 15.88 -7.00 4.05
CA GLY A 91 15.24 -6.16 3.06
C GLY A 91 15.94 -6.15 1.71
N THR A 92 17.27 -6.32 1.66
CA THR A 92 18.00 -6.41 0.38
C THR A 92 17.64 -7.65 -0.42
N ILE A 93 17.13 -8.69 0.24
CA ILE A 93 16.79 -9.98 -0.38
C ILE A 93 15.28 -10.12 -0.60
N THR A 94 14.46 -9.53 0.28
CA THR A 94 13.01 -9.76 0.32
C THR A 94 12.21 -8.72 -0.45
N THR A 95 12.00 -7.53 0.13
CA THR A 95 11.19 -6.46 -0.46
C THR A 95 11.75 -5.08 -0.10
N PRO A 96 11.62 -4.07 -1.00
CA PRO A 96 12.08 -2.71 -0.74
C PRO A 96 11.47 -2.08 0.52
N ILE A 97 10.24 -2.46 0.87
CA ILE A 97 9.55 -1.93 2.06
C ILE A 97 10.28 -2.35 3.34
N VAL A 98 10.66 -3.63 3.47
CA VAL A 98 11.40 -4.14 4.63
C VAL A 98 12.77 -3.45 4.75
N PHE A 99 13.42 -3.19 3.62
CA PHE A 99 14.68 -2.45 3.57
C PHE A 99 14.54 -1.02 4.11
N ILE A 100 13.50 -0.30 3.70
CA ILE A 100 13.22 1.07 4.19
C ILE A 100 12.97 1.06 5.70
N PHE A 101 12.20 0.10 6.23
CA PHE A 101 12.01 -0.02 7.67
C PHE A 101 13.32 -0.25 8.43
N GLY A 102 14.23 -1.06 7.87
CA GLY A 102 15.58 -1.24 8.43
C GLY A 102 16.36 0.07 8.51
N ILE A 103 16.36 0.86 7.44
CA ILE A 103 16.99 2.20 7.43
C ILE A 103 16.38 3.12 8.47
N VAL A 104 15.05 3.21 8.52
CA VAL A 104 14.35 4.08 9.47
C VAL A 104 14.68 3.69 10.92
N ALA A 105 14.68 2.40 11.24
CA ALA A 105 15.06 1.91 12.57
C ALA A 105 16.52 2.23 12.91
N MET A 106 17.45 2.11 11.95
CA MET A 106 18.85 2.49 12.16
C MET A 106 19.03 3.99 12.37
N LEU A 107 18.35 4.83 11.59
CA LEU A 107 18.40 6.29 11.75
C LEU A 107 17.79 6.73 13.07
N ALA A 108 16.65 6.15 13.45
CA ALA A 108 16.03 6.39 14.75
C ALA A 108 16.99 6.01 15.88
N ALA A 109 17.56 4.79 15.84
CA ALA A 109 18.54 4.35 16.84
C ALA A 109 19.76 5.27 16.89
N LEU A 110 20.30 5.71 15.75
CA LEU A 110 21.43 6.62 15.69
C LEU A 110 21.10 7.96 16.36
N VAL A 111 20.01 8.61 15.94
CA VAL A 111 19.61 9.94 16.44
C VAL A 111 19.29 9.87 17.93
N GLU A 112 18.42 8.95 18.33
CA GLU A 112 17.95 8.83 19.70
C GLU A 112 19.06 8.42 20.65
N TRP A 113 19.93 7.50 20.25
CA TRP A 113 21.07 7.10 21.07
C TRP A 113 22.09 8.23 21.21
N THR A 114 22.32 9.01 20.15
CA THR A 114 23.21 10.18 20.19
C THR A 114 22.65 11.26 21.09
N VAL A 115 21.36 11.59 20.96
CA VAL A 115 20.70 12.60 21.81
C VAL A 115 20.66 12.13 23.26
N GLN A 116 20.40 10.85 23.52
CA GLN A 116 20.46 10.27 24.86
C GLN A 116 21.87 10.45 25.45
N ALA A 117 22.91 10.01 24.75
CA ALA A 117 24.30 10.10 25.20
C ALA A 117 24.77 11.55 25.41
N TRP A 118 24.35 12.48 24.55
CA TRP A 118 24.60 13.91 24.70
C TRP A 118 23.88 14.47 25.93
N SER A 119 22.59 14.18 26.09
CA SER A 119 21.77 14.71 27.18
C SER A 119 22.30 14.28 28.55
N GLU A 120 22.71 13.01 28.69
CA GLU A 120 23.28 12.46 29.92
C GLU A 120 24.58 13.14 30.35
N ARG A 121 25.29 13.78 29.42
CA ARG A 121 26.57 14.47 29.67
C ARG A 121 26.47 15.99 29.59
N SER A 122 25.27 16.54 29.44
CA SER A 122 25.06 17.98 29.21
C SER A 122 25.38 18.85 30.44
N SER A 123 25.15 18.33 31.65
CA SER A 123 25.52 18.98 32.91
C SER A 123 25.89 17.96 33.98
N ALA A 124 26.39 18.44 35.13
CA ALA A 124 26.63 17.61 36.32
C ALA A 124 25.34 17.27 37.11
N ASP A 125 24.18 17.83 36.74
CA ASP A 125 22.89 17.56 37.38
C ASP A 125 22.05 16.58 36.54
N VAL A 126 21.85 15.39 37.08
CA VAL A 126 21.08 14.30 36.44
C VAL A 126 19.62 14.70 36.20
N ALA A 127 19.01 15.48 37.11
CA ALA A 127 17.62 15.90 36.97
C ALA A 127 17.45 16.90 35.82
N TYR A 128 18.42 17.79 35.64
CA TYR A 128 18.46 18.73 34.52
C TYR A 128 18.65 18.01 33.18
N ASN A 129 19.59 17.05 33.13
CA ASN A 129 19.90 16.26 31.94
C ASN A 129 18.65 15.49 31.43
N ALA A 130 17.89 14.89 32.34
CA ALA A 130 16.65 14.19 32.02
C ALA A 130 15.56 15.13 31.47
N GLN A 131 15.45 16.35 32.00
CA GLN A 131 14.47 17.34 31.54
C GLN A 131 14.78 17.88 30.15
N ILE A 132 16.06 18.10 29.81
CA ILE A 132 16.46 18.56 28.48
C ILE A 132 16.08 17.55 27.41
N ARG A 133 16.38 16.26 27.63
CA ARG A 133 16.01 15.19 26.69
C ARG A 133 14.52 15.23 26.39
N GLN A 134 13.70 15.28 27.44
CA GLN A 134 12.25 15.28 27.30
C GLN A 134 11.73 16.51 26.56
N ARG A 135 12.30 17.70 26.79
CA ARG A 135 11.85 18.93 26.11
C ARG A 135 12.17 18.94 24.62
N ILE A 136 13.29 18.34 24.23
CA ILE A 136 13.75 18.33 22.84
C ILE A 136 13.10 17.19 22.05
N LEU A 137 13.05 15.99 22.60
CA LEU A 137 12.60 14.80 21.87
C LEU A 137 11.09 14.57 21.93
N ASN A 138 10.45 14.70 23.10
CA ASN A 138 9.03 14.34 23.25
C ASN A 138 8.08 15.00 22.23
N PRO A 139 8.25 16.29 21.84
CA PRO A 139 7.35 16.94 20.88
C PRO A 139 7.37 16.30 19.49
N ILE A 140 8.48 15.65 19.12
CA ILE A 140 8.69 15.05 17.80
C ILE A 140 8.56 13.52 17.88
N GLU A 141 9.12 12.91 18.93
CA GLU A 141 9.15 11.47 19.15
C GLU A 141 7.73 10.90 19.28
N TYR A 142 6.86 11.49 20.12
CA TYR A 142 5.53 10.92 20.34
C TYR A 142 4.62 10.96 19.10
N PRO A 143 4.51 12.06 18.34
CA PRO A 143 3.70 12.06 17.11
C PRO A 143 4.23 11.08 16.05
N ILE A 144 5.56 11.01 15.87
CA ILE A 144 6.16 10.11 14.88
C ILE A 144 5.95 8.66 15.28
N LEU A 145 6.24 8.29 16.54
CA LEU A 145 6.03 6.92 17.02
C LEU A 145 4.55 6.53 16.96
N ALA A 146 3.63 7.45 17.29
CA ALA A 146 2.20 7.20 17.15
C ALA A 146 1.81 6.96 15.68
N ALA A 147 2.29 7.79 14.76
CA ALA A 147 2.01 7.65 13.33
C ALA A 147 2.56 6.32 12.77
N VAL A 148 3.81 5.96 13.11
CA VAL A 148 4.42 4.69 12.71
C VAL A 148 3.66 3.51 13.31
N GLY A 149 3.30 3.57 14.59
CA GLY A 149 2.51 2.53 15.25
C GLY A 149 1.16 2.31 14.57
N ILE A 150 0.45 3.40 14.22
CA ILE A 150 -0.82 3.32 13.49
C ILE A 150 -0.60 2.74 12.08
N ALA A 151 0.43 3.18 11.37
CA ALA A 151 0.74 2.67 10.02
C ALA A 151 1.01 1.16 10.03
N VAL A 152 1.76 0.66 11.02
CA VAL A 152 2.03 -0.78 11.20
C VAL A 152 0.74 -1.56 11.49
N ILE A 153 -0.15 -1.01 12.32
CA ILE A 153 -1.46 -1.62 12.61
C ILE A 153 -2.32 -1.70 11.34
N ILE A 154 -2.45 -0.60 10.59
CA ILE A 154 -3.22 -0.54 9.34
C ILE A 154 -2.67 -1.53 8.32
N PHE A 155 -1.34 -1.56 8.14
CA PHE A 155 -0.69 -2.48 7.22
C PHE A 155 -0.94 -3.94 7.61
N SER A 156 -0.78 -4.27 8.89
CA SER A 156 -1.02 -5.63 9.40
C SER A 156 -2.46 -6.06 9.18
N PHE A 157 -3.42 -5.18 9.48
CA PHE A 157 -4.84 -5.42 9.26
C PHE A 157 -5.16 -5.64 7.76
N SER A 158 -4.57 -4.82 6.87
CA SER A 158 -4.71 -4.99 5.42
C SER A 158 -4.25 -6.38 4.97
N ARG A 159 -3.11 -6.88 5.50
CA ARG A 159 -2.61 -8.21 5.15
C ARG A 159 -3.49 -9.34 5.67
N VAL A 160 -4.05 -9.21 6.86
CA VAL A 160 -5.05 -10.18 7.36
C VAL A 160 -6.29 -10.20 6.47
N MET A 161 -6.81 -9.03 6.09
CA MET A 161 -7.97 -8.90 5.20
C MET A 161 -7.76 -9.50 3.80
N LEU A 162 -6.55 -9.38 3.25
CA LEU A 162 -6.22 -9.94 1.94
C LEU A 162 -6.08 -11.46 1.95
N ALA A 163 -5.65 -12.03 3.07
CA ALA A 163 -5.39 -13.46 3.22
C ALA A 163 -6.64 -14.27 3.64
N ILE A 164 -7.63 -13.62 4.27
CA ILE A 164 -8.78 -14.32 4.84
C ILE A 164 -9.85 -14.69 3.78
N ASN A 165 -10.47 -15.86 3.96
CA ASN A 165 -11.54 -16.33 3.09
C ASN A 165 -12.79 -15.43 3.19
N LYS A 166 -13.53 -15.30 2.07
CA LYS A 166 -14.73 -14.46 1.95
C LYS A 166 -15.80 -14.77 3.01
N ASP A 167 -16.10 -16.05 3.20
CA ASP A 167 -17.17 -16.49 4.09
C ASP A 167 -16.79 -16.43 5.57
N ALA A 168 -15.51 -16.66 5.87
CA ALA A 168 -14.97 -16.63 7.23
C ALA A 168 -14.65 -15.21 7.72
N GLY A 169 -14.33 -14.29 6.79
CA GLY A 169 -13.89 -12.93 7.10
C GLY A 169 -14.90 -12.19 7.98
N ALA A 170 -16.16 -12.11 7.54
CA ALA A 170 -17.20 -11.39 8.27
C ALA A 170 -17.37 -11.91 9.71
N ILE A 171 -17.41 -13.23 9.88
CA ILE A 171 -17.59 -13.87 11.20
C ILE A 171 -16.40 -13.57 12.11
N ILE A 172 -15.18 -13.70 11.61
CA ILE A 172 -13.96 -13.45 12.37
C ILE A 172 -13.87 -11.98 12.81
N PHE A 173 -14.22 -11.03 11.94
CA PHE A 173 -14.20 -9.61 12.31
C PHE A 173 -15.30 -9.23 13.29
N ILE A 174 -16.50 -9.80 13.17
CA ILE A 174 -17.57 -9.61 14.16
C ILE A 174 -17.13 -10.16 15.52
N ALA A 175 -16.57 -11.38 15.56
CA ALA A 175 -16.08 -11.99 16.78
C ALA A 175 -14.93 -11.18 17.41
N ALA A 176 -13.97 -10.73 16.60
CA ALA A 176 -12.85 -9.89 17.06
C ALA A 176 -13.34 -8.54 17.59
N ALA A 177 -14.26 -7.86 16.88
CA ALA A 177 -14.84 -6.60 17.33
C ALA A 177 -15.59 -6.78 18.65
N ALA A 178 -16.42 -7.83 18.77
CA ALA A 178 -17.11 -8.15 20.01
C ALA A 178 -16.14 -8.41 21.17
N ALA A 179 -15.05 -9.15 20.93
CA ALA A 179 -14.01 -9.39 21.94
C ALA A 179 -13.31 -8.09 22.36
N ILE A 180 -12.93 -7.23 21.42
CA ILE A 180 -12.30 -5.93 21.70
C ILE A 180 -13.26 -5.04 22.49
N SER A 181 -14.54 -4.97 22.10
CA SER A 181 -15.57 -4.22 22.83
C SER A 181 -15.76 -4.76 24.24
N LEU A 182 -15.79 -6.08 24.43
CA LEU A 182 -15.89 -6.71 25.74
C LEU A 182 -14.69 -6.34 26.64
N VAL A 183 -13.46 -6.42 26.10
CA VAL A 183 -12.25 -5.99 26.82
C VAL A 183 -12.33 -4.51 27.18
N GLY A 184 -12.79 -3.65 26.26
CA GLY A 184 -13.00 -2.23 26.51
C GLY A 184 -14.00 -1.97 27.64
N VAL A 185 -15.13 -2.70 27.67
CA VAL A 185 -16.11 -2.63 28.75
C VAL A 185 -15.52 -3.09 30.08
N LEU A 186 -14.76 -4.19 30.10
CA LEU A 186 -14.10 -4.70 31.31
C LEU A 186 -13.10 -3.69 31.89
N ILE A 187 -12.34 -3.01 31.03
CA ILE A 187 -11.42 -1.93 31.43
C ILE A 187 -12.21 -0.74 31.99
N SER A 188 -13.30 -0.35 31.32
CA SER A 188 -14.16 0.77 31.73
C SER A 188 -14.79 0.57 33.12
N VAL A 189 -15.26 -0.64 33.42
CA VAL A 189 -15.92 -0.96 34.69
C VAL A 189 -14.94 -1.14 35.86
N ARG A 190 -13.63 -1.25 35.60
CA ARG A 190 -12.59 -1.48 36.61
C ARG A 190 -11.63 -0.27 36.73
N PRO A 191 -12.03 0.83 37.39
CA PRO A 191 -11.25 2.07 37.47
C PRO A 191 -9.92 1.95 38.25
N GLN A 192 -9.74 0.88 39.04
CA GLN A 192 -8.50 0.63 39.80
C GLN A 192 -7.49 -0.28 39.07
N LEU A 193 -7.69 -0.57 37.79
CA LEU A 193 -6.70 -1.33 37.02
C LEU A 193 -5.37 -0.57 36.96
N LYS A 194 -4.29 -1.27 37.29
CA LYS A 194 -2.94 -0.72 37.16
C LYS A 194 -2.70 -0.38 35.69
N LYS A 195 -2.15 0.81 35.42
CA LYS A 195 -1.77 1.26 34.06
C LYS A 195 -0.90 0.24 33.33
N SER A 196 -0.04 -0.47 34.06
CA SER A 196 0.79 -1.55 33.52
C SER A 196 -0.03 -2.69 32.91
N ILE A 197 -1.16 -3.09 33.52
CA ILE A 197 -2.01 -4.18 33.00
C ILE A 197 -2.64 -3.76 31.66
N VAL A 198 -3.17 -2.54 31.58
CA VAL A 198 -3.76 -2.00 30.35
C VAL A 198 -2.70 -1.91 29.25
N GLY A 199 -1.49 -1.45 29.59
CA GLY A 199 -0.34 -1.44 28.68
C GLY A 199 0.02 -2.83 28.16
N THR A 200 0.07 -3.84 29.04
CA THR A 200 0.36 -5.23 28.64
C THR A 200 -0.69 -5.77 27.68
N ILE A 201 -1.98 -5.56 27.95
CA ILE A 201 -3.06 -6.00 27.07
C ILE A 201 -2.93 -5.34 25.69
N ALA A 202 -2.69 -4.03 25.65
CA ALA A 202 -2.53 -3.30 24.39
C ALA A 202 -1.32 -3.81 23.57
N VAL A 203 -0.19 -4.05 24.22
CA VAL A 203 1.02 -4.58 23.57
C VAL A 203 0.79 -5.99 23.04
N VAL A 204 0.16 -6.88 23.82
CA VAL A 204 -0.17 -8.25 23.36
C VAL A 204 -1.13 -8.22 22.18
N ALA A 205 -2.16 -7.36 22.21
CA ALA A 205 -3.09 -7.21 21.09
C ALA A 205 -2.39 -6.68 19.83
N ALA A 206 -1.52 -5.69 19.96
CA ALA A 206 -0.74 -5.15 18.85
C ALA A 206 0.20 -6.21 18.25
N LEU A 207 0.94 -6.95 19.08
CA LEU A 207 1.83 -8.03 18.64
C LEU A 207 1.06 -9.18 18.00
N GLY A 208 -0.12 -9.53 18.52
CA GLY A 208 -1.00 -10.52 17.93
C GLY A 208 -1.47 -10.12 16.53
N LEU A 209 -1.87 -8.86 16.34
CA LEU A 209 -2.25 -8.34 15.03
C LEU A 209 -1.08 -8.32 14.05
N VAL A 210 0.10 -7.85 14.49
CA VAL A 210 1.32 -7.84 13.66
C VAL A 210 1.72 -9.27 13.26
N GLY A 211 1.69 -10.21 14.20
CA GLY A 211 1.96 -11.62 13.94
C GLY A 211 0.98 -12.22 12.92
N ALA A 212 -0.31 -11.93 13.06
CA ALA A 212 -1.33 -12.33 12.10
C ALA A 212 -1.12 -11.70 10.71
N GLY A 213 -0.72 -10.42 10.66
CA GLY A 213 -0.39 -9.73 9.42
C GLY A 213 0.83 -10.34 8.70
N ILE A 214 1.88 -10.70 9.44
CA ILE A 214 3.05 -11.40 8.91
C ILE A 214 2.68 -12.78 8.38
N ALA A 215 1.88 -13.54 9.13
CA ALA A 215 1.37 -14.83 8.66
C ALA A 215 0.52 -14.67 7.38
N GLY A 216 -0.34 -13.64 7.33
CA GLY A 216 -1.14 -13.32 6.15
C GLY A 216 -0.29 -12.99 4.91
N MET A 217 0.87 -12.35 5.08
CA MET A 217 1.82 -12.16 3.97
C MET A 217 2.38 -13.48 3.43
N GLY A 218 2.60 -14.47 4.30
CA GLY A 218 3.08 -15.79 3.89
C GLY A 218 2.02 -16.60 3.14
N VAL A 219 0.74 -16.41 3.46
CA VAL A 219 -0.39 -17.08 2.78
C VAL A 219 -0.71 -16.42 1.43
N GLY A 220 -0.50 -15.10 1.30
CA GLY A 220 -0.76 -14.35 0.08
C GLY A 220 -2.21 -13.85 -0.02
N MET A 221 -2.59 -13.35 -1.20
CA MET A 221 -3.96 -12.93 -1.48
C MET A 221 -4.82 -14.16 -1.77
N ARG A 222 -6.07 -14.18 -1.30
CA ARG A 222 -7.02 -15.24 -1.65
C ARG A 222 -7.24 -15.34 -3.17
N GLU A 223 -7.44 -16.54 -3.69
CA GLU A 223 -7.50 -16.84 -5.14
C GLU A 223 -8.48 -15.93 -5.90
N GLU A 224 -9.67 -15.71 -5.34
CA GLU A 224 -10.67 -14.80 -5.92
C GLU A 224 -10.13 -13.39 -6.20
N LEU A 225 -9.27 -12.86 -5.32
CA LEU A 225 -8.67 -11.52 -5.49
C LEU A 225 -7.54 -11.54 -6.52
N VAL A 226 -6.87 -12.67 -6.69
CA VAL A 226 -5.82 -12.83 -7.72
C VAL A 226 -6.46 -12.88 -9.10
N VAL A 227 -7.54 -13.65 -9.24
CA VAL A 227 -8.35 -13.70 -10.48
C VAL A 227 -8.93 -12.32 -10.77
N ALA A 228 -9.54 -11.67 -9.77
CA ALA A 228 -10.07 -10.32 -9.88
C ALA A 228 -9.02 -9.26 -10.25
N ALA A 229 -7.78 -9.40 -9.79
CA ALA A 229 -6.70 -8.47 -10.15
C ALA A 229 -6.17 -8.67 -11.58
N GLN A 230 -6.38 -9.85 -12.16
CA GLN A 230 -6.01 -10.18 -13.55
C GLN A 230 -7.13 -9.84 -14.53
N GLU A 231 -8.39 -9.96 -14.10
CA GLU A 231 -9.55 -9.58 -14.88
C GLU A 231 -9.72 -8.06 -14.87
N ASP A 232 -9.66 -7.43 -16.04
CA ASP A 232 -10.09 -6.04 -16.17
C ASP A 232 -11.62 -6.01 -16.10
N HIS A 233 -12.15 -5.94 -14.87
CA HIS A 233 -13.58 -5.94 -14.56
C HIS A 233 -14.39 -4.83 -15.28
N TYR A 234 -13.72 -3.88 -15.93
CA TYR A 234 -14.34 -2.82 -16.70
C TYR A 234 -14.17 -2.98 -18.22
N ALA A 235 -13.28 -3.88 -18.68
CA ALA A 235 -13.05 -4.09 -20.11
C ALA A 235 -13.98 -5.14 -20.74
N HIS A 236 -14.47 -6.12 -19.97
CA HIS A 236 -15.30 -7.21 -20.49
C HIS A 236 -16.79 -6.97 -20.23
N LYS A 237 -17.40 -6.00 -20.93
CA LYS A 237 -18.86 -5.99 -21.08
C LYS A 237 -19.26 -7.08 -22.07
N GLU A 238 -19.56 -8.27 -21.56
CA GLU A 238 -20.05 -9.38 -22.36
C GLU A 238 -21.49 -9.11 -22.83
N CYS A 239 -21.63 -8.42 -23.95
CA CYS A 239 -22.92 -8.08 -24.54
C CYS A 239 -23.54 -9.22 -25.36
N GLY A 240 -23.28 -10.46 -24.98
CA GLY A 240 -23.81 -11.68 -25.61
C GLY A 240 -25.22 -12.03 -25.15
N ALA A 241 -25.80 -13.08 -25.75
CA ALA A 241 -27.10 -13.60 -25.33
C ALA A 241 -27.04 -14.36 -24.00
N GLU A 242 -25.87 -14.93 -23.66
CA GLU A 242 -25.69 -15.70 -22.44
C GLU A 242 -25.51 -14.80 -21.21
N LYS A 243 -25.79 -15.38 -20.04
CA LYS A 243 -25.64 -14.71 -18.75
C LYS A 243 -24.17 -14.65 -18.38
N SER A 244 -23.64 -13.44 -18.32
CA SER A 244 -22.25 -13.20 -17.93
C SER A 244 -22.11 -13.37 -16.43
N GLU A 245 -21.05 -14.05 -16.00
CA GLU A 245 -20.79 -14.25 -14.57
C GLU A 245 -20.39 -12.95 -13.88
N HIS A 246 -19.79 -12.01 -14.61
CA HIS A 246 -19.20 -10.79 -14.04
C HIS A 246 -20.10 -9.56 -14.21
N PHE A 247 -20.84 -9.45 -15.32
CA PHE A 247 -21.59 -8.24 -15.65
C PHE A 247 -23.08 -8.30 -15.24
N ASP A 248 -23.71 -9.48 -15.20
CA ASP A 248 -25.16 -9.62 -14.87
C ASP A 248 -25.46 -9.88 -13.38
N LYS A 249 -24.57 -9.45 -12.46
CA LYS A 249 -24.77 -9.58 -11.00
C LYS A 249 -25.48 -8.35 -10.43
N GLY A 250 -26.53 -8.58 -9.63
CA GLY A 250 -27.23 -7.52 -8.89
C GLY A 250 -27.92 -6.50 -9.80
N VAL A 251 -28.68 -6.99 -10.77
CA VAL A 251 -29.31 -6.17 -11.81
C VAL A 251 -30.21 -5.11 -11.19
N SER A 252 -30.04 -3.86 -11.63
CA SER A 252 -30.95 -2.77 -11.26
C SER A 252 -32.22 -2.87 -12.10
N GLU A 253 -33.27 -3.44 -11.52
CA GLU A 253 -34.54 -3.71 -12.22
C GLU A 253 -35.44 -2.48 -12.39
N THR A 254 -35.15 -1.41 -11.66
CA THR A 254 -35.96 -0.19 -11.65
C THR A 254 -35.10 1.04 -11.85
N ILE A 255 -35.68 2.07 -12.46
CA ILE A 255 -35.03 3.37 -12.65
C ILE A 255 -35.80 4.44 -11.88
N SER A 256 -35.10 5.27 -11.10
CA SER A 256 -35.70 6.43 -10.43
C SER A 256 -35.71 7.69 -11.28
N ALA A 257 -34.88 7.77 -12.33
CA ALA A 257 -34.80 8.88 -13.27
C ALA A 257 -35.65 8.62 -14.52
N THR A 258 -36.84 9.21 -14.58
CA THR A 258 -37.75 9.13 -15.73
C THR A 258 -37.65 10.35 -16.66
N SER A 259 -36.89 11.38 -16.27
CA SER A 259 -36.63 12.58 -17.06
C SER A 259 -35.23 12.54 -17.70
N GLY A 260 -35.12 13.03 -18.95
CA GLY A 260 -33.83 13.14 -19.65
C GLY A 260 -33.41 11.91 -20.47
N ALA A 261 -34.33 10.96 -20.71
CA ALA A 261 -34.14 9.91 -21.70
C ALA A 261 -34.45 10.44 -23.11
N ASP A 262 -33.52 10.24 -24.06
CA ASP A 262 -33.71 10.63 -25.46
C ASP A 262 -34.70 9.68 -26.17
N ALA A 263 -34.72 8.40 -25.80
CA ALA A 263 -35.72 7.43 -26.27
C ALA A 263 -35.96 6.30 -25.26
N THR A 264 -37.15 5.69 -25.34
CA THR A 264 -37.50 4.45 -24.64
C THR A 264 -37.66 3.32 -25.65
N ILE A 265 -36.99 2.21 -25.41
CA ILE A 265 -37.02 1.02 -26.23
C ILE A 265 -37.71 -0.08 -25.44
N GLU A 266 -38.80 -0.59 -26.01
CA GLU A 266 -39.58 -1.66 -25.43
C GLU A 266 -39.43 -2.91 -26.30
N LEU A 267 -39.23 -4.06 -25.66
CA LEU A 267 -39.37 -5.36 -26.29
C LEU A 267 -40.78 -5.89 -25.98
N ILE A 268 -41.60 -6.08 -27.01
CA ILE A 268 -42.99 -6.56 -26.92
C ILE A 268 -43.25 -7.60 -28.01
N ASP A 269 -43.70 -8.79 -27.62
CA ASP A 269 -44.03 -9.92 -28.50
C ASP A 269 -42.89 -10.29 -29.48
N GLY A 270 -41.65 -10.20 -29.03
CA GLY A 270 -40.44 -10.48 -29.81
C GLY A 270 -40.05 -9.37 -30.79
N LYS A 271 -40.70 -8.20 -30.71
CA LYS A 271 -40.40 -7.03 -31.56
C LYS A 271 -39.82 -5.88 -30.74
N LEU A 272 -38.72 -5.33 -31.24
CA LEU A 272 -38.11 -4.11 -30.70
C LEU A 272 -38.87 -2.89 -31.22
N THR A 273 -39.38 -2.07 -30.31
CA THR A 273 -40.07 -0.83 -30.65
C THR A 273 -39.42 0.36 -29.95
N ALA A 274 -39.12 1.42 -30.72
CA ALA A 274 -38.55 2.65 -30.18
C ALA A 274 -39.59 3.77 -30.10
N HIS A 275 -39.59 4.45 -28.95
CA HIS A 275 -40.36 5.64 -28.66
C HIS A 275 -39.38 6.81 -28.45
N ALA A 276 -39.20 7.64 -29.47
CA ALA A 276 -38.39 8.84 -29.36
C ALA A 276 -39.13 9.93 -28.57
N GLN A 277 -38.42 10.64 -27.70
CA GLN A 277 -39.04 11.66 -26.86
C GLN A 277 -39.63 12.79 -27.72
N GLY A 278 -40.96 13.00 -27.63
CA GLY A 278 -41.66 14.08 -28.32
C GLY A 278 -42.13 13.77 -29.76
N ILE A 279 -42.00 12.52 -30.23
CA ILE A 279 -42.54 12.08 -31.52
C ILE A 279 -43.65 11.05 -31.27
N GLU A 280 -44.86 11.31 -31.79
CA GLU A 280 -45.96 10.34 -31.72
C GLU A 280 -45.77 9.23 -32.79
N GLY A 281 -45.82 7.97 -32.36
CA GLY A 281 -45.74 6.80 -33.22
C GLY A 281 -44.52 5.91 -32.96
N LEU A 282 -44.62 4.65 -33.40
CA LEU A 282 -43.51 3.68 -33.38
C LEU A 282 -42.49 4.05 -34.44
N GLN A 283 -41.21 4.09 -34.07
CA GLN A 283 -40.12 4.41 -34.99
C GLN A 283 -39.21 3.21 -35.17
N ASP A 284 -38.78 2.95 -36.41
CA ASP A 284 -37.75 1.95 -36.73
C ASP A 284 -36.32 2.56 -36.65
N SER A 285 -36.22 3.89 -36.53
CA SER A 285 -34.97 4.62 -36.33
C SER A 285 -35.11 5.77 -35.32
N ILE A 286 -34.03 6.09 -34.62
CA ILE A 286 -33.96 7.21 -33.67
C ILE A 286 -32.85 8.17 -34.08
N THR A 287 -33.15 9.47 -34.08
CA THR A 287 -32.14 10.51 -34.31
C THR A 287 -31.60 11.01 -32.99
N VAL A 288 -30.28 10.94 -32.81
CA VAL A 288 -29.61 11.31 -31.55
C VAL A 288 -28.58 12.41 -31.75
N ARG A 289 -28.25 13.14 -30.69
CA ARG A 289 -27.33 14.27 -30.76
C ARG A 289 -25.88 13.79 -30.77
N ARG A 290 -25.07 14.36 -31.67
CA ARG A 290 -23.64 14.08 -31.75
C ARG A 290 -22.88 14.61 -30.53
N SER A 291 -21.92 13.81 -30.05
CA SER A 291 -20.97 14.14 -28.98
C SER A 291 -21.59 14.51 -27.62
N ASN A 292 -22.88 14.25 -27.41
CA ASN A 292 -23.53 14.35 -26.11
C ASN A 292 -23.84 12.95 -25.57
N PRO A 293 -23.93 12.78 -24.23
CA PRO A 293 -24.47 11.57 -23.66
C PRO A 293 -25.90 11.33 -24.16
N ILE A 294 -26.14 10.15 -24.71
CA ILE A 294 -27.42 9.66 -25.18
C ILE A 294 -27.93 8.69 -24.13
N ASN A 295 -29.12 8.94 -23.59
CA ASN A 295 -29.73 8.10 -22.56
C ASN A 295 -30.92 7.34 -23.15
N ILE A 296 -30.80 6.02 -23.20
CA ILE A 296 -31.85 5.12 -23.68
C ILE A 296 -32.39 4.31 -22.51
N ILE A 297 -33.72 4.28 -22.36
CA ILE A 297 -34.39 3.36 -21.42
C ILE A 297 -34.70 2.08 -22.17
N PHE A 298 -34.22 0.94 -21.68
CA PHE A 298 -34.67 -0.36 -22.16
C PHE A 298 -35.67 -0.96 -21.18
N ARG A 299 -36.82 -1.41 -21.68
CA ARG A 299 -37.87 -2.11 -20.93
C ARG A 299 -38.17 -3.45 -21.59
N ASN A 300 -38.02 -4.52 -20.82
CA ASN A 300 -38.38 -5.85 -21.28
C ASN A 300 -39.84 -6.16 -20.86
N LYS A 301 -40.77 -6.30 -21.81
CA LYS A 301 -42.16 -6.74 -21.51
C LYS A 301 -42.39 -8.22 -21.81
N ASP A 302 -41.42 -8.89 -22.43
CA ASP A 302 -41.52 -10.28 -22.87
C ASP A 302 -41.09 -11.27 -21.79
N ALA A 303 -41.59 -12.50 -21.92
CA ALA A 303 -41.21 -13.61 -21.05
C ALA A 303 -39.77 -14.06 -21.38
N GLY A 304 -38.81 -13.67 -20.54
CA GLY A 304 -37.40 -14.04 -20.67
C GLY A 304 -36.47 -13.01 -20.03
N GLU A 305 -35.18 -13.33 -19.96
CA GLU A 305 -34.12 -12.36 -19.65
C GLU A 305 -33.53 -11.85 -20.96
N PHE A 306 -33.63 -10.54 -21.22
CA PHE A 306 -33.09 -9.94 -22.44
C PHE A 306 -32.24 -8.71 -22.11
N ARG A 307 -31.25 -8.42 -22.95
CA ARG A 307 -30.43 -7.22 -22.84
C ARG A 307 -30.49 -6.42 -24.13
N LEU A 308 -30.38 -5.10 -24.01
CA LEU A 308 -30.20 -4.21 -25.16
C LEU A 308 -28.71 -4.01 -25.40
N SER A 309 -28.26 -4.28 -26.63
CA SER A 309 -26.89 -4.08 -27.08
C SER A 309 -26.83 -2.95 -28.11
N ALA A 310 -25.91 -2.02 -27.91
CA ALA A 310 -25.66 -0.89 -28.78
C ALA A 310 -24.32 -1.06 -29.50
N TYR A 311 -24.38 -1.18 -30.82
CA TYR A 311 -23.22 -1.19 -31.70
C TYR A 311 -22.86 0.25 -32.08
N LEU A 312 -21.68 0.71 -31.65
CA LEU A 312 -21.18 2.07 -31.78
C LEU A 312 -20.06 2.20 -32.83
N GLY A 313 -19.96 1.24 -33.75
CA GLY A 313 -18.94 1.19 -34.80
C GLY A 313 -17.68 0.44 -34.39
N LYS A 314 -16.55 0.73 -35.04
CA LYS A 314 -15.26 0.05 -34.81
C LYS A 314 -14.22 0.99 -34.20
N THR A 315 -13.47 0.47 -33.24
CA THR A 315 -12.33 1.17 -32.62
C THR A 315 -11.02 0.43 -32.92
N LYS A 316 -9.92 1.17 -33.10
CA LYS A 316 -8.59 0.58 -33.28
C LYS A 316 -7.96 0.32 -31.92
N VAL A 317 -7.66 -0.95 -31.64
CA VAL A 317 -7.07 -1.37 -30.35
C VAL A 317 -5.57 -1.59 -30.48
N ALA A 318 -5.09 -1.97 -31.67
CA ALA A 318 -3.67 -2.07 -32.01
C ALA A 318 -3.44 -1.82 -33.52
N ASP A 319 -2.18 -1.72 -33.96
CA ASP A 319 -1.85 -1.57 -35.37
C ASP A 319 -2.40 -2.74 -36.20
N GLY A 320 -3.42 -2.45 -37.00
CA GLY A 320 -4.10 -3.43 -37.87
C GLY A 320 -5.27 -4.20 -37.22
N VAL A 321 -5.54 -4.03 -35.92
CA VAL A 321 -6.65 -4.70 -35.23
C VAL A 321 -7.74 -3.70 -34.87
N SER A 322 -8.91 -3.86 -35.50
CA SER A 322 -10.11 -3.09 -35.17
C SER A 322 -11.11 -4.00 -34.47
N GLU A 323 -11.61 -3.58 -33.32
CA GLU A 323 -12.65 -4.28 -32.56
C GLU A 323 -13.98 -3.52 -32.64
N ASP A 324 -15.08 -4.26 -32.56
CA ASP A 324 -16.42 -3.70 -32.52
C ASP A 324 -16.67 -3.04 -31.17
N LEU A 325 -17.01 -1.75 -31.17
CA LEU A 325 -17.34 -0.99 -29.98
C LEU A 325 -18.80 -1.26 -29.61
N ILE A 326 -19.02 -2.17 -28.67
CA ILE A 326 -20.34 -2.56 -28.21
C ILE A 326 -20.53 -2.16 -26.74
N THR A 327 -21.70 -1.61 -26.41
CA THR A 327 -22.12 -1.39 -25.02
C THR A 327 -23.54 -1.87 -24.82
N CYS A 328 -23.85 -2.45 -23.67
CA CYS A 328 -25.16 -3.06 -23.42
C CYS A 328 -25.67 -2.79 -22.01
N THR A 329 -26.97 -3.05 -21.83
CA THR A 329 -27.59 -3.23 -20.51
C THR A 329 -27.26 -4.62 -19.96
N GLN A 330 -27.56 -4.84 -18.67
CA GLN A 330 -27.57 -6.18 -18.11
C GLN A 330 -28.79 -6.96 -18.64
N LEU A 331 -28.80 -8.27 -18.42
CA LEU A 331 -29.97 -9.12 -18.64
C LEU A 331 -31.11 -8.71 -17.72
N LEU A 332 -32.19 -8.17 -18.29
CA LEU A 332 -33.36 -7.73 -17.56
C LEU A 332 -34.45 -8.80 -17.58
N PRO A 333 -35.01 -9.17 -16.42
CA PRO A 333 -36.19 -10.03 -16.37
C PRO A 333 -37.43 -9.30 -16.91
N GLN A 334 -38.51 -10.05 -17.10
CA GLN A 334 -39.79 -9.48 -17.54
C GLN A 334 -40.27 -8.38 -16.59
N GLY A 335 -40.62 -7.22 -17.15
CA GLY A 335 -41.11 -6.06 -16.44
C GLY A 335 -40.02 -5.13 -15.88
N ALA A 336 -38.74 -5.49 -15.99
CA ALA A 336 -37.64 -4.67 -15.52
C ALA A 336 -37.19 -3.61 -16.55
N GLU A 337 -36.59 -2.54 -16.04
CA GLU A 337 -36.12 -1.40 -16.82
C GLU A 337 -34.71 -0.98 -16.43
N GLN A 338 -33.89 -0.63 -17.43
CA GLN A 338 -32.53 -0.14 -17.18
C GLN A 338 -32.14 0.99 -18.13
N TRP A 339 -31.27 1.88 -17.63
CA TRP A 339 -30.65 2.93 -18.42
C TRP A 339 -29.41 2.42 -19.16
N LEU A 340 -29.33 2.76 -20.43
CA LEU A 340 -28.14 2.62 -21.26
C LEU A 340 -27.68 4.02 -21.68
N THR A 341 -26.52 4.44 -21.18
CA THR A 341 -25.89 5.71 -21.57
C THR A 341 -24.67 5.46 -22.43
N PHE A 342 -24.60 6.12 -23.58
CA PHE A 342 -23.45 6.07 -24.48
C PHE A 342 -23.27 7.39 -25.24
N THR A 343 -22.11 7.59 -25.87
CA THR A 343 -21.79 8.80 -26.62
C THR A 343 -21.27 8.41 -28.00
N ILE A 344 -21.78 9.06 -29.04
CA ILE A 344 -21.32 8.87 -30.41
C ILE A 344 -20.69 10.17 -30.92
N ALA A 345 -19.39 10.14 -31.19
CA ALA A 345 -18.63 11.31 -31.63
C ALA A 345 -18.59 11.51 -33.16
N LYS A 346 -18.93 10.48 -33.94
CA LYS A 346 -18.88 10.50 -35.41
C LYS A 346 -20.31 10.46 -35.99
N PRO A 347 -20.59 11.21 -37.07
CA PRO A 347 -21.90 11.14 -37.73
C PRO A 347 -22.13 9.75 -38.32
N SER A 348 -23.39 9.38 -38.54
CA SER A 348 -23.74 8.12 -39.21
C SER A 348 -23.30 8.19 -40.68
N VAL A 349 -22.67 7.12 -41.17
CA VAL A 349 -22.21 7.00 -42.56
C VAL A 349 -23.08 5.97 -43.27
N SER A 350 -23.48 6.26 -44.52
CA SER A 350 -24.26 5.33 -45.33
C SER A 350 -23.55 3.98 -45.48
N GLY A 351 -24.22 2.89 -45.11
CA GLY A 351 -23.68 1.53 -45.12
C GLY A 351 -23.06 1.06 -43.80
N GLU A 352 -22.86 1.94 -42.81
CA GLU A 352 -22.38 1.59 -41.47
C GLU A 352 -23.26 2.24 -40.37
N PRO A 353 -24.53 1.84 -40.24
CA PRO A 353 -25.42 2.40 -39.24
C PRO A 353 -25.03 1.95 -37.82
N TYR A 354 -25.18 2.85 -36.86
CA TYR A 354 -25.20 2.48 -35.44
C TYR A 354 -26.53 1.77 -35.15
N THR A 355 -26.51 0.70 -34.36
CA THR A 355 -27.70 -0.12 -34.16
C THR A 355 -27.90 -0.48 -32.69
N LEU A 356 -29.18 -0.59 -32.30
CA LEU A 356 -29.61 -1.13 -31.03
C LEU A 356 -30.31 -2.46 -31.31
N SER A 357 -29.80 -3.55 -30.76
CA SER A 357 -30.29 -4.90 -31.02
C SER A 357 -30.37 -5.72 -29.73
N ILE A 358 -31.12 -6.82 -29.78
CA ILE A 358 -31.16 -7.79 -28.68
C ILE A 358 -30.35 -9.02 -29.09
N PRO A 359 -29.25 -9.33 -28.40
CA PRO A 359 -28.48 -10.54 -28.64
C PRO A 359 -29.37 -11.79 -28.52
N GLY A 360 -29.34 -12.67 -29.53
CA GLY A 360 -30.13 -13.90 -29.56
C GLY A 360 -31.50 -13.80 -30.26
N LEU A 361 -31.97 -12.60 -30.60
CA LEU A 361 -33.18 -12.40 -31.42
C LEU A 361 -32.78 -11.93 -32.84
N ALA A 362 -32.97 -12.79 -33.84
CA ALA A 362 -32.59 -12.50 -35.22
C ALA A 362 -33.52 -11.48 -35.88
N GLY A 363 -32.95 -10.46 -36.53
CA GLY A 363 -33.67 -9.53 -37.41
C GLY A 363 -34.38 -8.35 -36.74
N GLN A 364 -34.17 -8.13 -35.44
CA GLN A 364 -34.75 -7.02 -34.69
C GLN A 364 -33.64 -6.03 -34.29
N SER A 365 -33.59 -4.89 -34.98
CA SER A 365 -32.66 -3.80 -34.67
C SER A 365 -33.29 -2.44 -34.93
N VAL A 366 -33.04 -1.49 -34.05
CA VAL A 366 -33.40 -0.07 -34.24
C VAL A 366 -32.16 0.67 -34.72
N GLU A 367 -32.30 1.41 -35.82
CA GLU A 367 -31.20 2.21 -36.36
C GLU A 367 -31.02 3.52 -35.56
N VAL A 368 -29.78 3.88 -35.24
CA VAL A 368 -29.45 5.12 -34.55
C VAL A 368 -28.75 6.06 -35.53
N VAL A 369 -29.44 7.16 -35.85
CA VAL A 369 -28.97 8.17 -36.81
C VAL A 369 -28.35 9.35 -36.05
N VAL A 370 -27.09 9.63 -36.34
CA VAL A 370 -26.34 10.78 -35.80
C VAL A 370 -26.12 11.77 -36.95
N PRO A 371 -26.67 13.00 -36.88
CA PRO A 371 -26.50 14.00 -37.92
C PRO A 371 -25.07 14.57 -38.01
#